data_AF-A0A9W5N1L4-F1
#
_entry.id   AF-A0A9W5N1L4-F1
#
_cell.length_a   1.000
_cell.length_b   1.000
_cell.length_c   1.000
_cell.angle_alpha   90.00
_cell.angle_beta   90.00
_cell.angle_gamma   90.00
#
_symmetry.space_group_name_H-M   'P 1'
#
loop_
_entity.id
_entity.type
_entity.pdbx_description
1 polymer ?
#
loop_
_entity_poly.entity_id
_entity_poly.type
_entity_poly.pdbx_seq_one_letter_code
_entity_poly.pdbx_strand_id
1 'polypeptide(L)'
;MEQKKYYGTIVHWFNDLHRGSILPDDSAQRIFADGQSLTADYLSPKSGDRVGFYLDAGEKQPVAHDVSPVPDYHPDEKTVITLEEWDFQQNGGYGSSKKNKGRPVFVLGQFLTDQARVPEIGELLEGRLCQHSNGQWLLKEAVILEQTVPAKKEPSPRVRPVAAELPKESIPLPPTAPAEETVHKAQTQATTENLPVNRIIKGSIISWDDEKGYGFINYGSKTHNIFFHISAFHYTNRRPKTGQAVSFYCHPANGCGKQKAARVVLRGDEARLSDDRPQQSLPINIINLLGGIVASATYLGAVSLLSRKLAAVYLLVSAATFWYYREDKRIALKKTIKKTAATSAAFPKTCCTNSVCLAAGLAR
;
A
#
# COMPACT_ATOMS: atom_id res chain seq x y z
N MET A 1 10.90 -28.49 29.00
CA MET A 1 11.85 -27.67 28.22
C MET A 1 11.03 -26.86 27.24
N GLU A 2 11.34 -25.59 27.00
CA GLU A 2 10.71 -24.86 25.88
C GLU A 2 11.26 -25.40 24.57
N GLN A 3 10.40 -25.99 23.73
CA GLN A 3 10.76 -26.28 22.36
C GLN A 3 10.75 -24.96 21.58
N LYS A 4 11.90 -24.50 21.09
CA LYS A 4 11.97 -23.31 20.21
C LYS A 4 11.29 -23.65 18.88
N LYS A 5 10.23 -22.93 18.50
CA LYS A 5 9.67 -23.02 17.14
C LYS A 5 10.60 -22.29 16.16
N TYR A 6 10.87 -22.94 15.04
CA TYR A 6 11.63 -22.43 13.90
C TYR A 6 10.69 -22.17 12.73
N TYR A 7 11.15 -21.38 11.77
CA TYR A 7 10.46 -21.10 10.52
C TYR A 7 11.42 -21.32 9.35
N GLY A 8 10.86 -21.64 8.19
CA GLY A 8 11.63 -21.87 6.97
C GLY A 8 10.74 -22.14 5.76
N THR A 9 11.37 -22.36 4.61
CA THR A 9 10.69 -22.62 3.33
C THR A 9 10.98 -24.04 2.85
N ILE A 10 9.97 -24.77 2.37
CA ILE A 10 10.18 -26.07 1.72
C ILE A 10 10.91 -25.85 0.40
N VAL A 11 12.13 -26.37 0.28
CA VAL A 11 12.93 -26.23 -0.95
C VAL A 11 12.51 -27.26 -1.98
N HIS A 12 12.36 -28.51 -1.56
CA HIS A 12 11.94 -29.65 -2.37
C HIS A 12 11.01 -30.54 -1.54
N TRP A 13 9.99 -31.09 -2.19
CA TRP A 13 9.07 -32.08 -1.60
C TRP A 13 8.74 -33.16 -2.63
N PHE A 14 8.76 -34.43 -2.20
CA PHE A 14 8.47 -35.60 -3.02
C PHE A 14 7.21 -36.27 -2.49
N ASN A 15 6.08 -36.07 -3.18
CA ASN A 15 4.78 -36.62 -2.77
C ASN A 15 4.80 -38.16 -2.68
N ASP A 16 5.32 -38.83 -3.70
CA ASP A 16 5.35 -40.30 -3.81
C ASP A 16 6.21 -40.97 -2.72
N LEU A 17 7.09 -40.20 -2.08
CA LEU A 17 8.00 -40.62 -1.02
C LEU A 17 7.66 -39.96 0.33
N HIS A 18 6.56 -39.19 0.38
CA HIS A 18 6.11 -38.38 1.51
C HIS A 18 7.23 -37.66 2.28
N ARG A 19 8.19 -37.04 1.60
CA ARG A 19 9.36 -36.44 2.27
C ARG A 19 9.96 -35.26 1.52
N GLY A 20 10.70 -34.40 2.21
CA GLY A 20 11.34 -33.24 1.63
C GLY A 20 12.44 -32.61 2.47
N SER A 21 12.82 -31.38 2.09
CA SER A 21 13.84 -30.61 2.80
C SER A 21 13.40 -29.16 3.01
N ILE A 22 13.41 -28.70 4.25
CA ILE A 22 13.13 -27.31 4.65
C ILE A 22 14.46 -26.56 4.73
N LEU A 23 14.50 -25.31 4.25
CA LEU A 23 15.58 -24.36 4.52
C LEU A 23 15.09 -23.39 5.63
N PRO A 24 15.70 -23.40 6.83
CA PRO A 24 15.34 -22.48 7.91
C PRO A 24 15.63 -21.02 7.55
N ASP A 25 14.85 -20.10 8.13
CA ASP A 25 15.13 -18.66 8.05
C ASP A 25 16.35 -18.27 8.93
N ASP A 26 16.57 -18.99 10.03
CA ASP A 26 17.70 -18.77 10.97
C ASP A 26 19.01 -19.47 10.53
N SER A 27 19.05 -20.33 9.49
CA SER A 27 20.28 -21.06 9.09
C SER A 27 20.31 -21.56 7.63
N ALA A 28 21.53 -21.67 7.07
CA ALA A 28 21.75 -22.18 5.70
C ALA A 28 21.69 -23.72 5.56
N GLN A 29 21.55 -24.46 6.67
CA GLN A 29 21.54 -25.92 6.66
C GLN A 29 20.13 -26.45 6.39
N ARG A 30 19.97 -27.25 5.32
CA ARG A 30 18.69 -27.92 5.05
C ARG A 30 18.37 -28.94 6.14
N ILE A 31 17.14 -28.89 6.62
CA ILE A 31 16.55 -29.79 7.62
C ILE A 31 15.71 -30.83 6.88
N PHE A 32 15.77 -32.09 7.29
CA PHE A 32 14.92 -33.15 6.73
C PHE A 32 13.51 -33.08 7.31
N ALA A 33 12.49 -33.29 6.48
CA ALA A 33 11.10 -33.34 6.89
C ALA A 33 10.41 -34.59 6.29
N ASP A 34 9.80 -35.39 7.16
CA ASP A 34 9.01 -36.57 6.80
C ASP A 34 7.51 -36.27 6.77
N GLY A 35 6.73 -37.09 6.08
CA GLY A 35 5.28 -36.97 5.99
C GLY A 35 4.57 -37.20 7.31
N GLN A 36 5.16 -38.02 8.20
CA GLN A 36 4.65 -38.22 9.57
C GLN A 36 4.87 -37.01 10.47
N SER A 37 5.78 -36.10 10.09
CA SER A 37 6.02 -34.84 10.81
C SER A 37 5.04 -33.72 10.45
N LEU A 38 4.20 -33.88 9.43
CA LEU A 38 3.25 -32.87 8.97
C LEU A 38 2.03 -32.78 9.90
N THR A 39 1.49 -31.57 10.10
CA THR A 39 0.20 -31.41 10.78
C THR A 39 -0.96 -31.85 9.90
N ALA A 40 -2.07 -32.29 10.52
CA ALA A 40 -3.20 -32.94 9.83
C ALA A 40 -3.96 -32.03 8.84
N ASP A 41 -3.77 -30.71 8.93
CA ASP A 41 -4.27 -29.70 8.00
C ASP A 41 -3.37 -29.50 6.75
N TYR A 42 -2.18 -30.12 6.71
CA TYR A 42 -1.14 -29.85 5.71
C TYR A 42 -0.83 -31.05 4.81
N LEU A 43 -1.88 -31.66 4.28
CA LEU A 43 -1.87 -32.91 3.51
C LEU A 43 -1.22 -32.85 2.11
N SER A 44 -0.73 -31.69 1.65
CA SER A 44 -0.14 -31.53 0.31
C SER A 44 0.92 -30.42 0.23
N PRO A 45 2.10 -30.63 0.85
CA PRO A 45 3.19 -29.66 0.84
C PRO A 45 3.75 -29.40 -0.57
N LYS A 46 4.20 -28.18 -0.83
CA LYS A 46 4.77 -27.76 -2.11
C LYS A 46 6.11 -27.04 -1.91
N SER A 47 6.96 -27.12 -2.94
CA SER A 47 8.20 -26.35 -2.97
C SER A 47 7.89 -24.86 -3.10
N GLY A 48 8.37 -24.06 -2.15
CA GLY A 48 8.02 -22.65 -1.97
C GLY A 48 7.04 -22.36 -0.83
N ASP A 49 6.40 -23.37 -0.23
CA ASP A 49 5.55 -23.17 0.96
C ASP A 49 6.41 -22.76 2.17
N ARG A 50 5.92 -21.81 2.98
CA ARG A 50 6.54 -21.47 4.27
C ARG A 50 5.91 -22.29 5.40
N VAL A 51 6.76 -22.85 6.24
CA VAL A 51 6.37 -23.74 7.35
C VAL A 51 7.02 -23.32 8.66
N GLY A 52 6.29 -23.48 9.75
CA GLY A 52 6.80 -23.45 11.11
C GLY A 52 6.96 -24.88 11.62
N PHE A 53 8.07 -25.16 12.29
CA PHE A 53 8.42 -26.52 12.73
C PHE A 53 9.28 -26.47 13.99
N TYR A 54 9.46 -27.62 14.62
CA TYR A 54 10.36 -27.81 15.76
C TYR A 54 11.47 -28.79 15.39
N LEU A 55 12.56 -28.80 16.15
CA LEU A 55 13.74 -29.63 15.88
C LEU A 55 13.98 -30.65 16.99
N ASP A 56 14.10 -31.92 16.62
CA ASP A 56 14.44 -32.99 17.55
C ASP A 56 15.90 -32.90 17.99
N ALA A 57 16.10 -32.68 19.30
CA ALA A 57 17.40 -32.40 19.89
C ALA A 57 18.28 -33.63 20.21
N GLY A 58 17.91 -34.81 19.68
CA GLY A 58 18.57 -36.09 19.99
C GLY A 58 19.31 -36.78 18.83
N GLU A 59 19.07 -36.35 17.59
CA GLU A 59 19.57 -37.05 16.39
C GLU A 59 20.89 -36.49 15.83
N LYS A 60 21.64 -37.33 15.10
CA LYS A 60 22.88 -36.89 14.42
C LYS A 60 22.63 -35.96 13.23
N GLN A 61 21.40 -35.92 12.73
CA GLN A 61 20.93 -34.95 11.76
C GLN A 61 19.64 -34.32 12.31
N PRO A 62 19.51 -32.98 12.32
CA PRO A 62 18.29 -32.34 12.79
C PRO A 62 17.13 -32.68 11.84
N VAL A 63 16.08 -33.28 12.39
CA VAL A 63 14.81 -33.58 11.72
C VAL A 63 13.76 -32.58 12.20
N ALA A 64 12.87 -32.17 11.30
CA ALA A 64 11.73 -31.33 11.61
C ALA A 64 10.52 -32.16 12.08
N HIS A 65 9.90 -31.76 13.20
CA HIS A 65 8.62 -32.29 13.69
C HIS A 65 7.57 -31.17 13.86
N ASP A 66 6.29 -31.54 13.90
CA ASP A 66 5.13 -30.60 13.96
C ASP A 66 5.21 -29.49 12.88
N VAL A 67 5.48 -29.94 11.64
CA VAL A 67 5.63 -29.11 10.45
C VAL A 67 4.24 -28.61 10.02
N SER A 68 3.98 -27.35 10.33
CA SER A 68 2.71 -26.66 10.13
C SER A 68 2.86 -25.50 9.15
N PRO A 69 1.89 -25.26 8.25
CA PRO A 69 1.97 -24.18 7.27
C PRO A 69 1.87 -22.83 7.97
N VAL A 70 2.73 -21.87 7.59
CA VAL A 70 2.61 -20.48 8.05
C VAL A 70 1.64 -19.77 7.10
N PRO A 71 0.50 -19.23 7.59
CA PRO A 71 -0.39 -18.44 6.75
C PRO A 71 0.36 -17.27 6.09
N ASP A 72 0.04 -16.98 4.83
CA ASP A 72 0.50 -15.74 4.21
C ASP A 72 -0.15 -14.54 4.91
N TYR A 73 0.49 -13.38 4.79
CA TYR A 73 -0.09 -12.13 5.23
C TYR A 73 -1.37 -11.85 4.41
N HIS A 74 -2.43 -11.43 5.09
CA HIS A 74 -3.67 -11.02 4.43
C HIS A 74 -3.81 -9.48 4.39
N PRO A 75 -4.40 -8.91 3.32
CA PRO A 75 -4.75 -7.48 3.30
C PRO A 75 -5.69 -7.13 4.47
N ASP A 76 -5.45 -5.98 5.08
CA ASP A 76 -6.15 -5.46 6.28
C ASP A 76 -5.98 -6.30 7.57
N GLU A 77 -5.17 -7.37 7.57
CA GLU A 77 -4.79 -8.11 8.77
C GLU A 77 -4.05 -7.19 9.76
N LYS A 78 -4.44 -7.20 11.04
CA LYS A 78 -3.66 -6.61 12.12
C LYS A 78 -2.43 -7.47 12.42
N THR A 79 -1.24 -6.89 12.33
CA THR A 79 0.00 -7.58 12.71
C THR A 79 0.90 -6.69 13.56
N VAL A 80 1.74 -7.34 14.36
CA VAL A 80 2.85 -6.70 15.07
C VAL A 80 4.16 -7.19 14.46
N ILE A 81 5.06 -6.25 14.15
CA ILE A 81 6.43 -6.51 13.70
C ILE A 81 7.44 -5.97 14.71
N THR A 82 8.63 -6.55 14.73
CA THR A 82 9.82 -5.91 15.32
C THR A 82 10.52 -5.13 14.23
N LEU A 83 10.82 -3.85 14.45
CA LEU A 83 11.56 -3.03 13.49
C LEU A 83 13.03 -3.49 13.44
N GLU A 84 13.51 -3.80 12.24
CA GLU A 84 14.87 -4.34 12.01
C GLU A 84 15.83 -3.25 11.52
N GLU A 85 15.35 -2.33 10.68
CA GLU A 85 16.15 -1.22 10.13
C GLU A 85 15.25 0.00 9.83
N TRP A 86 15.79 1.21 9.94
CA TRP A 86 15.12 2.47 9.57
C TRP A 86 16.08 3.44 8.86
N ASP A 87 15.69 3.88 7.66
CA ASP A 87 16.38 4.88 6.86
C ASP A 87 15.72 6.27 7.08
N PHE A 88 16.49 7.17 7.70
CA PHE A 88 16.08 8.54 7.97
C PHE A 88 15.98 9.43 6.72
N GLN A 89 16.70 9.12 5.63
CA GLN A 89 16.64 9.85 4.37
C GLN A 89 15.42 9.45 3.54
N GLN A 90 15.05 8.17 3.54
CA GLN A 90 13.83 7.68 2.89
C GLN A 90 12.57 7.84 3.77
N ASN A 91 12.75 8.18 5.06
CA ASN A 91 11.71 8.25 6.07
C ASN A 91 10.87 6.96 6.11
N GLY A 92 11.56 5.83 6.27
CA GLY A 92 10.95 4.51 6.28
C GLY A 92 11.94 3.40 6.59
N GLY A 93 11.44 2.22 6.88
CA GLY A 93 12.22 1.06 7.30
C GLY A 93 11.51 -0.24 7.01
N TYR A 94 11.98 -1.33 7.62
CA TYR A 94 11.30 -2.62 7.57
C TYR A 94 11.52 -3.44 8.85
N GLY A 95 10.66 -4.44 9.02
CA GLY A 95 10.75 -5.41 10.10
C GLY A 95 9.98 -6.68 9.77
N SER A 96 10.11 -7.73 10.57
CA SER A 96 9.35 -8.98 10.42
C SER A 96 8.44 -9.26 11.63
N SER A 97 7.36 -10.01 11.38
CA SER A 97 6.48 -10.46 12.45
C SER A 97 7.01 -11.74 13.09
N LYS A 98 6.80 -11.90 14.40
CA LYS A 98 7.12 -13.14 15.14
C LYS A 98 6.47 -14.41 14.56
N LYS A 99 5.39 -14.28 13.78
CA LYS A 99 4.72 -15.38 13.06
C LYS A 99 5.33 -15.71 11.69
N ASN A 100 5.99 -14.74 11.04
CA ASN A 100 6.43 -14.83 9.65
C ASN A 100 7.78 -14.10 9.49
N LYS A 101 8.77 -14.56 10.27
CA LYS A 101 10.17 -14.15 10.16
C LYS A 101 10.63 -14.26 8.70
N GLY A 102 11.51 -13.37 8.25
CA GLY A 102 12.03 -13.44 6.88
C GLY A 102 10.97 -13.17 5.79
N ARG A 103 9.86 -12.52 6.11
CA ARG A 103 9.04 -11.78 5.12
C ARG A 103 8.95 -10.32 5.58
N PRO A 104 9.75 -9.41 5.00
CA PRO A 104 9.81 -8.04 5.47
C PRO A 104 8.50 -7.31 5.20
N VAL A 105 8.01 -6.64 6.23
CA VAL A 105 6.93 -5.66 6.16
C VAL A 105 7.59 -4.29 6.25
N PHE A 106 7.40 -3.48 5.21
CA PHE A 106 7.95 -2.14 5.13
C PHE A 106 7.06 -1.16 5.91
N VAL A 107 7.67 -0.13 6.49
CA VAL A 107 7.00 0.95 7.24
C VAL A 107 7.48 2.27 6.67
N LEU A 108 6.58 3.23 6.50
CA LEU A 108 6.92 4.59 6.05
C LEU A 108 6.47 5.59 7.12
N GLY A 109 7.22 6.66 7.35
CA GLY A 109 6.88 7.68 8.35
C GLY A 109 5.50 8.32 8.13
N GLN A 110 5.08 8.46 6.86
CA GLN A 110 3.73 8.90 6.49
C GLN A 110 2.58 7.96 6.93
N PHE A 111 2.91 6.75 7.39
CA PHE A 111 1.97 5.74 7.88
C PHE A 111 2.07 5.47 9.37
N LEU A 112 3.03 6.10 10.07
CA LEU A 112 3.03 6.17 11.53
C LEU A 112 1.85 7.02 12.01
N THR A 113 1.28 6.63 13.14
CA THR A 113 0.16 7.32 13.80
C THR A 113 0.64 8.54 14.57
N ASP A 114 1.83 8.44 15.18
CA ASP A 114 2.62 9.58 15.65
C ASP A 114 3.61 9.99 14.55
N GLN A 115 3.68 11.29 14.23
CA GLN A 115 4.61 11.88 13.27
C GLN A 115 5.64 12.81 13.94
N ALA A 116 5.60 12.97 15.27
CA ALA A 116 6.57 13.71 16.05
C ALA A 116 7.76 12.83 16.49
N ARG A 117 7.57 11.50 16.57
CA ARG A 117 8.61 10.51 16.91
C ARG A 117 9.01 9.66 15.70
N VAL A 118 10.32 9.42 15.55
CA VAL A 118 10.87 8.38 14.66
C VAL A 118 11.05 7.09 15.47
N PRO A 119 10.62 5.91 14.98
CA PRO A 119 10.75 4.66 15.72
C PRO A 119 12.20 4.15 15.73
N GLU A 120 12.54 3.42 16.79
CA GLU A 120 13.90 2.91 17.04
C GLU A 120 14.04 1.42 16.68
N ILE A 121 15.25 1.01 16.27
CA ILE A 121 15.53 -0.38 15.89
C ILE A 121 15.31 -1.30 17.10
N GLY A 122 14.53 -2.36 16.92
CA GLY A 122 14.09 -3.27 17.98
C GLY A 122 12.75 -2.92 18.62
N GLU A 123 12.15 -1.75 18.33
CA GLU A 123 10.78 -1.44 18.77
C GLU A 123 9.73 -2.36 18.12
N LEU A 124 8.56 -2.43 18.77
CA LEU A 124 7.41 -3.17 18.26
C LEU A 124 6.43 -2.19 17.61
N LEU A 125 6.02 -2.49 16.38
CA LEU A 125 5.06 -1.70 15.62
C LEU A 125 3.81 -2.55 15.37
N GLU A 126 2.67 -2.17 15.96
CA GLU A 126 1.36 -2.71 15.55
C GLU A 126 0.82 -1.89 14.39
N GLY A 127 0.23 -2.53 13.39
CA GLY A 127 -0.57 -1.83 12.37
C GLY A 127 -1.40 -2.80 11.54
N ARG A 128 -2.00 -2.29 10.46
CA ARG A 128 -2.69 -3.12 9.48
C ARG A 128 -1.81 -3.36 8.26
N LEU A 129 -1.80 -4.59 7.77
CA LEU A 129 -1.08 -4.99 6.57
C LEU A 129 -1.81 -4.57 5.31
N CYS A 130 -1.05 -4.22 4.28
CA CYS A 130 -1.57 -3.94 2.95
C CYS A 130 -0.49 -4.19 1.90
N GLN A 131 -0.87 -4.72 0.74
CA GLN A 131 0.08 -5.02 -0.32
C GLN A 131 0.27 -3.80 -1.23
N HIS A 132 1.53 -3.51 -1.55
CA HIS A 132 1.89 -2.49 -2.53
C HIS A 132 1.80 -3.04 -3.96
N SER A 133 1.75 -2.15 -4.95
CA SER A 133 1.64 -2.48 -6.39
C SER A 133 2.80 -3.31 -6.96
N ASN A 134 3.94 -3.39 -6.24
CA ASN A 134 5.07 -4.25 -6.57
C ASN A 134 5.10 -5.59 -5.80
N GLY A 135 4.02 -5.91 -5.06
CA GLY A 135 3.88 -7.15 -4.27
C GLY A 135 4.46 -7.10 -2.86
N GLN A 136 5.22 -6.06 -2.48
CA GLN A 136 5.75 -5.90 -1.12
C GLN A 136 4.64 -5.61 -0.10
N TRP A 137 4.85 -6.04 1.14
CA TRP A 137 3.95 -5.77 2.25
C TRP A 137 4.33 -4.46 2.95
N LEU A 138 3.34 -3.63 3.26
CA LEU A 138 3.47 -2.39 4.01
C LEU A 138 2.60 -2.45 5.26
N LEU A 139 3.07 -1.82 6.34
CA LEU A 139 2.29 -1.54 7.53
C LEU A 139 1.69 -0.14 7.42
N LYS A 140 0.36 -0.04 7.51
CA LYS A 140 -0.38 1.23 7.61
C LYS A 140 -0.96 1.40 9.01
N GLU A 141 -1.20 2.66 9.40
CA GLU A 141 -1.74 3.02 10.72
C GLU A 141 -0.85 2.45 11.84
N ALA A 142 0.46 2.56 11.65
CA ALA A 142 1.45 1.96 12.52
C ALA A 142 1.51 2.73 13.85
N VAL A 143 1.44 2.00 14.96
CA VAL A 143 1.53 2.49 16.34
C VAL A 143 2.78 1.89 16.96
N ILE A 144 3.64 2.75 17.50
CA ILE A 144 4.79 2.31 18.29
C ILE A 144 4.26 1.78 19.62
N LEU A 145 4.46 0.49 19.88
CA LEU A 145 4.14 -0.13 21.14
C LEU A 145 5.30 0.12 22.10
N GLU A 146 5.08 0.98 23.11
CA GLU A 146 6.02 1.17 24.21
C GLU A 146 6.33 -0.17 24.88
N GLN A 147 7.56 -0.64 24.71
CA GLN A 147 8.02 -1.79 25.48
C GLN A 147 8.09 -1.36 26.95
N THR A 148 7.32 -2.02 27.81
CA THR A 148 7.36 -1.78 29.25
C THR A 148 8.65 -2.35 29.83
N VAL A 149 9.78 -1.68 29.57
CA VAL A 149 11.09 -2.04 30.08
C VAL A 149 10.98 -2.08 31.61
N PRO A 150 11.20 -3.24 32.26
CA PRO A 150 11.18 -3.31 33.70
C PRO A 150 12.29 -2.41 34.23
N ALA A 151 11.90 -1.31 34.89
CA ALA A 151 12.80 -0.21 35.18
C ALA A 151 14.12 -0.70 35.81
N LYS A 152 15.23 -0.42 35.13
CA LYS A 152 16.59 -0.61 35.65
C LYS A 152 16.63 0.00 37.05
N LYS A 153 16.81 -0.82 38.09
CA LYS A 153 16.72 -0.40 39.50
C LYS A 153 17.90 0.49 39.89
N GLU A 154 17.84 1.74 39.46
CA GLU A 154 18.68 2.82 39.97
C GLU A 154 18.14 3.24 41.36
N PRO A 155 18.98 3.41 42.40
CA PRO A 155 18.47 3.57 43.75
C PRO A 155 17.71 4.88 43.97
N SER A 156 16.51 4.79 44.57
CA SER A 156 15.72 5.96 44.95
C SER A 156 16.52 6.94 45.81
N PRO A 157 16.49 8.25 45.52
CA PRO A 157 16.92 9.27 46.47
C PRO A 157 16.17 9.12 47.80
N ARG A 158 16.89 9.36 48.90
CA ARG A 158 16.39 9.18 50.27
C ARG A 158 15.55 10.40 50.69
N VAL A 159 14.23 10.34 50.53
CA VAL A 159 13.33 11.33 51.12
C VAL A 159 13.36 11.21 52.64
N ARG A 160 13.51 12.32 53.36
CA ARG A 160 13.31 12.42 54.81
C ARG A 160 11.94 13.05 55.08
N PRO A 161 11.14 12.54 56.05
CA PRO A 161 9.86 13.13 56.44
C PRO A 161 10.02 14.21 57.54
N VAL A 162 8.88 14.69 58.07
CA VAL A 162 8.69 15.77 59.07
C VAL A 162 8.76 17.18 58.43
N ALA A 163 7.84 18.13 58.72
CA ALA A 163 6.76 18.17 59.73
C ALA A 163 5.34 18.34 59.11
N ALA A 164 4.33 18.33 59.96
CA ALA A 164 2.93 18.60 59.62
C ALA A 164 2.34 19.61 60.61
N GLU A 165 1.40 20.45 60.16
CA GLU A 165 0.57 21.30 61.02
C GLU A 165 -0.84 21.48 60.42
N LEU A 166 -1.79 21.86 61.28
CA LEU A 166 -3.25 21.90 61.08
C LEU A 166 -3.78 23.20 61.73
N PRO A 167 -4.96 23.76 61.36
CA PRO A 167 -6.26 23.11 61.51
C PRO A 167 -7.31 23.42 60.42
N LYS A 168 -8.60 23.13 60.70
CA LYS A 168 -9.75 23.15 59.76
C LYS A 168 -10.82 24.18 60.14
N GLU A 169 -11.49 24.78 59.15
CA GLU A 169 -12.81 25.45 59.22
C GLU A 169 -13.34 25.68 57.78
N SER A 170 -14.62 25.58 57.38
CA SER A 170 -15.84 24.93 57.94
C SER A 170 -16.71 24.33 56.81
N ILE A 171 -18.06 24.34 56.93
CA ILE A 171 -19.10 23.61 56.15
C ILE A 171 -20.38 24.50 56.19
N PRO A 172 -21.15 24.79 55.09
CA PRO A 172 -22.12 23.81 54.55
C PRO A 172 -22.57 23.84 53.05
N LEU A 173 -23.16 22.70 52.66
CA LEU A 173 -24.06 22.36 51.53
C LEU A 173 -25.36 21.74 52.15
N PRO A 174 -26.43 21.25 51.46
CA PRO A 174 -26.69 21.05 50.01
C PRO A 174 -27.75 22.09 49.49
N PRO A 175 -28.91 21.83 48.81
CA PRO A 175 -29.68 20.60 48.43
C PRO A 175 -29.11 19.86 47.19
N THR A 176 -29.49 18.64 46.74
CA THR A 176 -30.76 17.85 46.58
C THR A 176 -31.47 18.11 45.23
N ALA A 177 -31.08 17.47 44.11
CA ALA A 177 -31.32 16.07 43.64
C ALA A 177 -32.61 15.93 42.77
N PRO A 178 -32.89 14.85 42.01
CA PRO A 178 -32.17 13.56 41.85
C PRO A 178 -31.96 13.03 40.38
N ALA A 179 -31.34 11.84 40.26
CA ALA A 179 -31.39 10.88 39.14
C ALA A 179 -30.75 11.31 37.78
N GLU A 180 -30.39 10.43 36.82
CA GLU A 180 -30.45 8.96 36.74
C GLU A 180 -29.30 8.40 35.84
N GLU A 181 -29.09 7.07 35.80
CA GLU A 181 -28.11 6.43 34.91
C GLU A 181 -28.62 6.27 33.47
N THR A 182 -27.76 6.32 32.44
CA THR A 182 -27.89 5.40 31.29
C THR A 182 -26.65 5.20 30.43
N VAL A 183 -26.38 3.93 30.18
CA VAL A 183 -25.28 3.30 29.45
C VAL A 183 -25.28 3.57 27.92
N HIS A 184 -24.09 3.84 27.38
CA HIS A 184 -23.57 3.65 26.00
C HIS A 184 -24.38 4.07 24.74
N LYS A 185 -23.67 4.75 23.84
CA LYS A 185 -23.53 4.35 22.41
C LYS A 185 -22.18 4.83 21.85
N ALA A 186 -21.17 3.96 21.82
CA ALA A 186 -20.85 3.14 20.65
C ALA A 186 -20.41 3.96 19.41
N GLN A 187 -19.15 4.40 19.40
CA GLN A 187 -18.49 4.88 18.18
C GLN A 187 -18.45 3.73 17.16
N THR A 188 -19.31 3.84 16.14
CA THR A 188 -19.56 2.73 15.21
C THR A 188 -18.46 2.65 14.14
N GLN A 189 -18.06 1.42 13.82
CA GLN A 189 -16.92 1.13 12.94
C GLN A 189 -17.09 1.72 11.54
N ALA A 190 -16.09 2.49 11.08
CA ALA A 190 -16.01 2.99 9.72
C ALA A 190 -15.47 1.92 8.76
N THR A 191 -16.33 0.97 8.38
CA THR A 191 -16.02 -0.01 7.33
C THR A 191 -15.58 0.70 6.06
N THR A 192 -14.31 0.57 5.70
CA THR A 192 -13.74 1.22 4.52
C THR A 192 -13.93 0.30 3.32
N GLU A 193 -15.13 0.29 2.74
CA GLU A 193 -15.34 -0.33 1.43
C GLU A 193 -14.50 0.40 0.39
N ASN A 194 -13.64 -0.35 -0.31
CA ASN A 194 -12.91 0.17 -1.44
C ASN A 194 -13.89 0.50 -2.57
N LEU A 195 -14.01 1.78 -2.93
CA LEU A 195 -14.96 2.21 -3.95
C LEU A 195 -14.69 1.54 -5.30
N PRO A 196 -15.74 1.26 -6.10
CA PRO A 196 -15.60 0.57 -7.38
C PRO A 196 -14.79 1.40 -8.37
N VAL A 197 -13.55 0.95 -8.57
CA VAL A 197 -12.61 1.47 -9.57
C VAL A 197 -13.26 1.38 -10.97
N ASN A 198 -13.00 2.38 -11.81
CA ASN A 198 -13.54 2.48 -13.17
C ASN A 198 -15.09 2.56 -13.26
N ARG A 199 -15.73 3.23 -12.30
CA ARG A 199 -17.11 3.73 -12.43
C ARG A 199 -17.17 5.23 -12.17
N ILE A 200 -18.14 5.93 -12.78
CA ILE A 200 -18.41 7.34 -12.47
C ILE A 200 -19.10 7.42 -11.11
N ILE A 201 -18.45 8.11 -10.17
CA ILE A 201 -18.90 8.28 -8.79
C ILE A 201 -19.44 9.71 -8.64
N LYS A 202 -20.63 9.87 -8.04
CA LYS A 202 -21.35 11.16 -7.96
C LYS A 202 -21.43 11.65 -6.52
N GLY A 203 -20.72 12.73 -6.20
CA GLY A 203 -20.58 13.24 -4.84
C GLY A 203 -20.75 14.75 -4.74
N SER A 204 -20.38 15.32 -3.59
CA SER A 204 -20.37 16.76 -3.34
C SER A 204 -19.10 17.20 -2.62
N ILE A 205 -18.53 18.34 -3.01
CA ILE A 205 -17.36 18.92 -2.34
C ILE A 205 -17.76 19.38 -0.94
N ILE A 206 -17.15 18.82 0.10
CA ILE A 206 -17.41 19.19 1.51
C ILE A 206 -16.41 20.20 2.05
N SER A 207 -15.22 20.30 1.47
CA SER A 207 -14.22 21.31 1.81
C SER A 207 -13.27 21.55 0.64
N TRP A 208 -12.77 22.78 0.55
CA TRP A 208 -11.79 23.24 -0.43
C TRP A 208 -10.83 24.23 0.23
N ASP A 209 -9.54 24.01 0.05
CA ASP A 209 -8.43 24.86 0.49
C ASP A 209 -7.75 25.41 -0.78
N ASP A 210 -7.98 26.69 -1.10
CA ASP A 210 -7.54 27.29 -2.37
C ASP A 210 -6.05 27.71 -2.34
N GLU A 211 -5.50 27.91 -1.13
CA GLU A 211 -4.08 28.21 -0.89
C GLU A 211 -3.22 26.96 -1.12
N LYS A 212 -3.65 25.82 -0.57
CA LYS A 212 -2.96 24.52 -0.68
C LYS A 212 -3.46 23.68 -1.86
N GLY A 213 -4.47 24.15 -2.58
CA GLY A 213 -4.96 23.58 -3.83
C GLY A 213 -5.61 22.19 -3.71
N TYR A 214 -6.19 21.84 -2.57
CA TYR A 214 -6.83 20.52 -2.36
C TYR A 214 -8.22 20.62 -1.73
N GLY A 215 -8.97 19.52 -1.81
CA GLY A 215 -10.25 19.40 -1.12
C GLY A 215 -10.70 17.96 -0.93
N PHE A 216 -11.91 17.82 -0.38
CA PHE A 216 -12.54 16.55 -0.12
C PHE A 216 -13.93 16.48 -0.73
N ILE A 217 -14.25 15.36 -1.36
CA ILE A 217 -15.56 15.04 -1.93
C ILE A 217 -16.21 13.96 -1.06
N ASN A 218 -17.41 14.21 -0.56
CA ASN A 218 -18.20 13.16 0.09
C ASN A 218 -18.98 12.35 -0.96
N TYR A 219 -19.08 11.04 -0.75
CA TYR A 219 -19.86 10.12 -1.58
C TYR A 219 -20.79 9.23 -0.75
N GLY A 220 -22.06 9.17 -1.14
CA GLY A 220 -23.06 8.35 -0.47
C GLY A 220 -23.34 8.83 0.96
N SER A 221 -23.21 7.93 1.94
CA SER A 221 -23.34 8.27 3.36
C SER A 221 -22.18 9.15 3.85
N LYS A 222 -22.45 9.99 4.86
CA LYS A 222 -21.58 11.08 5.38
C LYS A 222 -20.15 10.70 5.83
N THR A 223 -19.76 9.42 5.78
CA THR A 223 -18.47 8.89 6.25
C THR A 223 -17.40 8.81 5.15
N HIS A 224 -17.77 8.65 3.87
CA HIS A 224 -16.80 8.41 2.79
C HIS A 224 -16.32 9.72 2.16
N ASN A 225 -15.16 10.20 2.62
CA ASN A 225 -14.55 11.45 2.15
C ASN A 225 -13.28 11.15 1.33
N ILE A 226 -13.30 11.55 0.06
CA ILE A 226 -12.30 11.22 -0.96
C ILE A 226 -11.47 12.47 -1.26
N PHE A 227 -10.15 12.33 -1.21
CA PHE A 227 -9.21 13.43 -1.47
C PHE A 227 -9.08 13.74 -2.96
N PHE A 228 -9.03 15.03 -3.30
CA PHE A 228 -8.67 15.50 -4.64
C PHE A 228 -7.80 16.77 -4.58
N HIS A 229 -7.00 16.97 -5.62
CA HIS A 229 -6.13 18.13 -5.81
C HIS A 229 -6.62 18.96 -7.01
N ILE A 230 -6.25 20.25 -7.09
CA ILE A 230 -6.69 21.15 -8.17
C ILE A 230 -6.35 20.61 -9.57
N SER A 231 -5.24 19.88 -9.71
CA SER A 231 -4.83 19.24 -10.97
C SER A 231 -5.76 18.11 -11.44
N ALA A 232 -6.63 17.60 -10.58
CA ALA A 232 -7.68 16.65 -10.94
C ALA A 232 -9.00 17.35 -11.33
N PHE A 233 -9.15 18.66 -11.07
CA PHE A 233 -10.34 19.42 -11.45
C PHE A 233 -10.25 19.84 -12.92
N HIS A 234 -11.30 19.54 -13.70
CA HIS A 234 -11.25 19.66 -15.16
C HIS A 234 -11.21 21.11 -15.71
N TYR A 235 -11.43 22.12 -14.87
CA TYR A 235 -11.63 23.51 -15.31
C TYR A 235 -10.51 24.42 -14.82
N THR A 236 -9.53 24.71 -15.67
CA THR A 236 -8.42 25.62 -15.33
C THR A 236 -8.90 27.03 -14.94
N ASN A 237 -9.99 27.51 -15.56
CA ASN A 237 -10.53 28.85 -15.37
C ASN A 237 -11.66 28.92 -14.31
N ARG A 238 -11.85 27.88 -13.48
CA ARG A 238 -12.81 27.89 -12.36
C ARG A 238 -12.20 27.16 -11.17
N ARG A 239 -12.15 27.80 -9.99
CA ARG A 239 -11.82 27.10 -8.75
C ARG A 239 -13.03 26.26 -8.28
N PRO A 240 -12.81 25.07 -7.67
CA PRO A 240 -13.86 24.33 -6.99
C PRO A 240 -14.47 25.15 -5.83
N LYS A 241 -15.70 24.82 -5.42
CA LYS A 241 -16.32 25.41 -4.22
C LYS A 241 -17.03 24.36 -3.37
N THR A 242 -16.97 24.53 -2.06
CA THR A 242 -17.77 23.76 -1.09
C THR A 242 -19.26 23.80 -1.45
N GLY A 243 -19.94 22.66 -1.30
CA GLY A 243 -21.34 22.45 -1.66
C GLY A 243 -21.58 22.08 -3.13
N GLN A 244 -20.59 22.17 -4.02
CA GLN A 244 -20.79 21.81 -5.44
C GLN A 244 -20.96 20.30 -5.63
N ALA A 245 -22.01 19.92 -6.37
CA ALA A 245 -22.21 18.54 -6.85
C ALA A 245 -21.24 18.23 -8.00
N VAL A 246 -20.50 17.15 -7.87
CA VAL A 246 -19.43 16.72 -8.79
C VAL A 246 -19.61 15.26 -9.20
N SER A 247 -19.04 14.93 -10.37
CA SER A 247 -18.89 13.54 -10.84
C SER A 247 -17.42 13.29 -11.12
N PHE A 248 -16.91 12.12 -10.71
CA PHE A 248 -15.48 11.83 -10.76
C PHE A 248 -15.18 10.35 -10.95
N TYR A 249 -13.95 10.06 -11.36
CA TYR A 249 -13.37 8.72 -11.28
C TYR A 249 -12.41 8.64 -10.10
N CYS A 250 -12.39 7.51 -9.38
CA CYS A 250 -11.22 7.11 -8.59
C CYS A 250 -10.20 6.41 -9.48
N HIS A 251 -8.91 6.69 -9.26
CA HIS A 251 -7.87 5.72 -9.62
C HIS A 251 -8.03 4.46 -8.77
N PRO A 252 -7.45 3.31 -9.17
CA PRO A 252 -7.19 2.22 -8.23
C PRO A 252 -6.48 2.76 -6.97
N ALA A 253 -6.65 2.10 -5.83
CA ALA A 253 -5.77 2.35 -4.70
C ALA A 253 -4.35 1.93 -5.12
N ASN A 254 -3.42 2.89 -5.18
CA ASN A 254 -2.02 2.62 -5.51
C ASN A 254 -1.34 1.97 -4.28
N GLY A 255 -1.62 0.68 -4.07
CA GLY A 255 -1.35 -0.01 -2.81
C GLY A 255 -2.14 0.59 -1.64
N CYS A 256 -1.49 0.74 -0.49
CA CYS A 256 -2.07 1.14 0.80
C CYS A 256 -2.74 2.52 0.89
N GLY A 257 -2.57 3.39 -0.11
CA GLY A 257 -3.05 4.76 -0.05
C GLY A 257 -4.58 4.88 -0.09
N LYS A 258 -5.14 5.82 0.68
CA LYS A 258 -6.55 6.23 0.53
C LYS A 258 -6.81 6.62 -0.93
N GLN A 259 -7.90 6.11 -1.52
CA GLN A 259 -8.24 6.38 -2.92
C GLN A 259 -8.32 7.89 -3.18
N LYS A 260 -7.78 8.33 -4.33
CA LYS A 260 -7.77 9.72 -4.78
C LYS A 260 -8.59 9.88 -6.05
N ALA A 261 -9.35 10.96 -6.16
CA ALA A 261 -10.08 11.27 -7.38
C ALA A 261 -9.09 11.63 -8.51
N ALA A 262 -9.24 10.98 -9.66
CA ALA A 262 -8.39 11.11 -10.84
C ALA A 262 -8.75 12.33 -11.70
N ARG A 263 -10.05 12.50 -11.95
CA ARG A 263 -10.65 13.54 -12.79
C ARG A 263 -12.00 13.90 -12.19
N VAL A 264 -12.22 15.19 -11.92
CA VAL A 264 -13.41 15.73 -11.26
C VAL A 264 -14.06 16.76 -12.19
N VAL A 265 -15.33 16.53 -12.55
CA VAL A 265 -16.18 17.46 -13.31
C VAL A 265 -17.38 17.88 -12.47
N LEU A 266 -18.03 18.99 -12.84
CA LEU A 266 -19.31 19.37 -12.23
C LEU A 266 -20.42 18.42 -12.70
N ARG A 267 -21.42 18.14 -11.85
CA ARG A 267 -22.59 17.33 -12.24
C ARG A 267 -23.27 17.95 -13.47
N GLY A 268 -23.51 17.13 -14.49
CA GLY A 268 -24.02 17.55 -15.81
C GLY A 268 -22.97 17.48 -16.92
N ASP A 269 -21.70 17.75 -16.60
CA ASP A 269 -20.57 17.68 -17.55
C ASP A 269 -20.00 16.25 -17.70
N GLU A 270 -20.79 15.21 -17.42
CA GLU A 270 -20.34 13.82 -17.32
C GLU A 270 -19.74 13.27 -18.63
N ALA A 271 -20.16 13.82 -19.78
CA ALA A 271 -19.53 13.53 -21.08
C ALA A 271 -18.02 13.86 -21.12
N ARG A 272 -17.56 14.88 -20.35
CA ARG A 272 -16.14 15.25 -20.23
C ARG A 272 -15.31 14.25 -19.42
N LEU A 273 -15.94 13.33 -18.69
CA LEU A 273 -15.22 12.19 -18.09
C LEU A 273 -14.85 11.15 -19.16
N SER A 274 -15.64 11.03 -20.23
CA SER A 274 -15.47 10.00 -21.27
C SER A 274 -14.55 10.41 -22.44
N ASP A 275 -14.05 11.66 -22.46
CA ASP A 275 -12.99 12.07 -23.41
C ASP A 275 -11.66 11.48 -22.94
N ASP A 276 -11.44 10.22 -23.29
CA ASP A 276 -10.31 9.36 -22.88
C ASP A 276 -9.02 9.70 -23.65
N ARG A 277 -8.68 10.99 -23.68
CA ARG A 277 -7.35 11.48 -24.01
C ARG A 277 -6.50 11.29 -22.77
N PRO A 278 -5.54 10.35 -22.73
CA PRO A 278 -4.65 10.22 -21.59
C PRO A 278 -3.81 11.49 -21.52
N GLN A 279 -4.02 12.31 -20.47
CA GLN A 279 -3.26 13.52 -20.22
C GLN A 279 -1.85 13.15 -19.72
N GLN A 280 -1.08 12.52 -20.61
CA GLN A 280 0.34 12.28 -20.45
C GLN A 280 1.05 13.64 -20.50
N SER A 281 1.17 14.28 -19.35
CA SER A 281 2.24 15.22 -19.08
C SER A 281 3.56 14.46 -19.18
N LEU A 282 4.04 14.27 -20.42
CA LEU A 282 5.34 13.66 -20.69
C LEU A 282 6.38 14.45 -19.88
N PRO A 283 7.18 13.81 -19.01
CA PRO A 283 8.16 14.49 -18.18
C PRO A 283 9.39 14.85 -19.03
N ILE A 284 9.19 15.73 -20.00
CA ILE A 284 10.21 16.30 -20.85
C ILE A 284 10.90 17.37 -20.02
N ASN A 285 12.08 17.07 -19.48
CA ASN A 285 12.94 18.06 -18.84
C ASN A 285 13.42 19.05 -19.91
N ILE A 286 12.66 20.14 -20.09
CA ILE A 286 12.89 21.19 -21.10
C ILE A 286 14.31 21.74 -21.00
N ILE A 287 14.86 21.86 -19.79
CA ILE A 287 16.25 22.28 -19.54
C ILE A 287 17.25 21.33 -20.23
N ASN A 288 17.09 20.02 -20.07
CA ASN A 288 17.98 19.01 -20.67
C ASN A 288 17.82 18.98 -22.20
N LEU A 289 16.59 19.17 -22.70
CA LEU A 289 16.30 19.25 -24.14
C LEU A 289 16.99 20.47 -24.78
N LEU A 290 16.86 21.65 -24.16
CA LEU A 290 17.50 22.89 -24.62
C LEU A 290 19.03 22.80 -24.54
N GLY A 291 19.57 22.26 -23.45
CA GLY A 291 21.01 22.03 -23.30
C GLY A 291 21.58 21.11 -24.40
N GLY A 292 20.88 20.02 -24.72
CA GLY A 292 21.26 19.12 -25.82
C GLY A 292 21.22 19.81 -27.19
N ILE A 293 20.22 20.66 -27.45
CA ILE A 293 20.12 21.45 -28.69
C ILE A 293 21.30 22.43 -28.81
N VAL A 294 21.59 23.19 -27.75
CA VAL A 294 22.69 24.17 -27.74
C VAL A 294 24.06 23.49 -27.92
N ALA A 295 24.32 22.39 -27.21
CA ALA A 295 25.56 21.63 -27.37
C ALA A 295 25.72 21.09 -28.81
N SER A 296 24.64 20.56 -29.40
CA SER A 296 24.64 20.05 -30.78
C SER A 296 24.89 21.16 -31.81
N ALA A 297 24.28 22.33 -31.62
CA ALA A 297 24.47 23.49 -32.48
C ALA A 297 25.92 24.03 -32.43
N THR A 298 26.50 24.14 -31.23
CA THR A 298 27.90 24.54 -31.04
C THR A 298 28.87 23.55 -31.69
N TYR A 299 28.63 22.24 -31.54
CA TYR A 299 29.44 21.20 -32.19
C TYR A 299 29.37 21.30 -33.73
N LEU A 300 28.17 21.41 -34.30
CA LEU A 300 27.99 21.58 -35.75
C LEU A 300 28.62 22.88 -36.26
N GLY A 301 28.57 23.97 -35.49
CA GLY A 301 29.27 25.22 -35.79
C GLY A 301 30.77 25.05 -35.86
N ALA A 302 31.39 24.42 -34.85
CA ALA A 302 32.82 24.14 -34.82
C ALA A 302 33.28 23.24 -35.98
N VAL A 303 32.51 22.18 -36.30
CA VAL A 303 32.80 21.30 -37.45
C VAL A 303 32.65 22.04 -38.78
N SER A 304 31.69 22.98 -38.90
CA SER A 304 31.48 23.78 -40.12
C SER A 304 32.62 24.77 -40.39
N LEU A 305 33.26 25.30 -39.34
CA LEU A 305 34.48 26.12 -39.44
C LEU A 305 35.67 25.32 -39.99
N LEU A 306 35.81 24.04 -39.60
CA LEU A 306 36.87 23.16 -40.09
C LEU A 306 36.59 22.62 -41.50
N SER A 307 35.35 22.18 -41.79
CA SER A 307 34.93 21.78 -43.13
C SER A 307 33.41 21.76 -43.28
N ARG A 308 32.88 22.68 -44.10
CA ARG A 308 31.46 22.73 -44.50
C ARG A 308 30.96 21.41 -45.11
N LYS A 309 31.83 20.64 -45.78
CA LYS A 309 31.48 19.32 -46.34
C LYS A 309 31.22 18.28 -45.25
N LEU A 310 32.03 18.27 -44.17
CA LEU A 310 31.83 17.36 -43.04
C LEU A 310 30.55 17.71 -42.27
N ALA A 311 30.30 19.01 -42.01
CA ALA A 311 29.07 19.46 -41.36
C ALA A 311 27.81 19.03 -42.11
N ALA A 312 27.81 19.11 -43.45
CA ALA A 312 26.70 18.63 -44.28
C ALA A 312 26.47 17.11 -44.16
N VAL A 313 27.54 16.31 -44.14
CA VAL A 313 27.42 14.84 -43.94
C VAL A 313 26.86 14.51 -42.56
N TYR A 314 27.35 15.16 -41.49
CA TYR A 314 26.83 14.97 -40.13
C TYR A 314 25.34 15.33 -40.02
N LEU A 315 24.90 16.40 -40.68
CA LEU A 315 23.48 16.81 -40.69
C LEU A 315 22.62 15.76 -41.42
N LEU A 316 23.05 15.28 -42.59
CA LEU A 316 22.34 14.24 -43.35
C LEU A 316 22.21 12.92 -42.58
N VAL A 317 23.28 12.46 -41.91
CA VAL A 317 23.27 11.26 -41.05
C VAL A 317 22.35 11.44 -39.83
N SER A 318 22.35 12.64 -39.25
CA SER A 318 21.45 12.98 -38.12
C SER A 318 19.97 13.01 -38.56
N ALA A 319 19.68 13.52 -39.75
CA ALA A 319 18.34 13.52 -40.32
C ALA A 319 17.85 12.10 -40.65
N ALA A 320 18.72 11.25 -41.21
CA ALA A 320 18.42 9.85 -41.53
C ALA A 320 18.14 9.02 -40.26
N THR A 321 18.98 9.15 -39.23
CA THR A 321 18.78 8.46 -37.94
C THR A 321 17.53 8.94 -37.20
N PHE A 322 17.23 10.26 -37.23
CA PHE A 322 15.97 10.79 -36.71
C PHE A 322 14.74 10.25 -37.46
N TRP A 323 14.80 10.17 -38.80
CA TRP A 323 13.70 9.64 -39.62
C TRP A 323 13.44 8.16 -39.33
N TYR A 324 14.51 7.36 -39.21
CA TYR A 324 14.42 5.95 -38.84
C TYR A 324 13.84 5.75 -37.43
N TYR A 325 14.34 6.48 -36.43
CA TYR A 325 13.82 6.46 -35.05
C TYR A 325 12.35 6.89 -34.99
N ARG A 326 11.94 7.87 -35.81
CA ARG A 326 10.55 8.32 -35.91
C ARG A 326 9.63 7.21 -36.41
N GLU A 327 10.05 6.40 -37.38
CA GLU A 327 9.20 5.29 -37.86
C GLU A 327 9.18 4.12 -36.87
N ASP A 328 10.31 3.76 -36.23
CA ASP A 328 10.31 2.76 -35.16
C ASP A 328 9.35 3.17 -34.02
N LYS A 329 9.40 4.42 -33.55
CA LYS A 329 8.44 4.94 -32.56
C LYS A 329 6.99 4.84 -33.04
N ARG A 330 6.69 5.11 -34.32
CA ARG A 330 5.33 4.93 -34.89
C ARG A 330 4.90 3.46 -34.91
N ILE A 331 5.81 2.53 -35.16
CA ILE A 331 5.55 1.09 -35.12
C ILE A 331 5.36 0.61 -33.67
N ALA A 332 6.19 1.07 -32.73
CA ALA A 332 6.07 0.75 -31.31
C ALA A 332 4.73 1.21 -30.72
N LEU A 333 4.29 2.44 -31.00
CA LEU A 333 3.00 2.95 -30.56
C LEU A 333 1.82 2.12 -31.09
N LYS A 334 1.86 1.70 -32.37
CA LYS A 334 0.87 0.77 -32.96
C LYS A 334 0.84 -0.59 -32.24
N LYS A 335 1.99 -1.11 -31.80
CA LYS A 335 2.08 -2.36 -31.00
C LYS A 335 1.47 -2.18 -29.61
N THR A 336 1.72 -1.06 -28.93
CA THR A 336 1.13 -0.76 -27.61
C THR A 336 -0.39 -0.69 -27.67
N ILE A 337 -0.95 0.06 -28.63
CA ILE A 337 -2.42 0.18 -28.81
C ILE A 337 -3.06 -1.20 -29.06
N LYS A 338 -2.43 -2.06 -29.89
CA LYS A 338 -2.90 -3.44 -30.11
C LYS A 338 -2.84 -4.30 -28.85
N LYS A 339 -1.83 -4.15 -27.98
CA LYS A 339 -1.78 -4.85 -26.68
C LYS A 339 -2.92 -4.40 -25.76
N THR A 340 -3.16 -3.10 -25.61
CA THR A 340 -4.26 -2.60 -24.76
C THR A 340 -5.63 -3.08 -25.25
N ALA A 341 -5.86 -3.07 -26.57
CA ALA A 341 -7.08 -3.61 -27.16
C ALA A 341 -7.26 -5.13 -26.91
N ALA A 342 -6.18 -5.92 -27.01
CA ALA A 342 -6.22 -7.35 -26.72
C ALA A 342 -6.52 -7.64 -25.24
N THR A 343 -5.89 -6.91 -24.31
CA THR A 343 -6.19 -7.05 -22.86
C THR A 343 -7.63 -6.63 -22.55
N SER A 344 -8.16 -5.61 -23.21
CA SER A 344 -9.57 -5.20 -23.07
C SER A 344 -10.57 -6.23 -23.63
N ALA A 345 -10.15 -7.10 -24.54
CA ALA A 345 -11.00 -8.14 -25.14
C ALA A 345 -10.99 -9.46 -24.36
N ALA A 346 -10.08 -9.62 -23.38
CA ALA A 346 -9.86 -10.85 -22.63
C ALA A 346 -10.76 -11.03 -21.38
N PHE A 347 -11.67 -10.09 -21.10
CA PHE A 347 -12.67 -10.25 -20.04
C PHE A 347 -13.86 -11.09 -20.53
N PRO A 348 -14.12 -12.29 -19.97
CA PRO A 348 -15.26 -13.09 -20.35
C PRO A 348 -16.57 -12.43 -19.89
N LYS A 349 -17.49 -12.21 -20.83
CA LYS A 349 -18.87 -11.76 -20.53
C LYS A 349 -19.72 -12.93 -20.03
N THR A 350 -19.48 -13.40 -18.81
CA THR A 350 -20.28 -14.47 -18.20
C THR A 350 -21.68 -13.97 -17.79
N CYS A 351 -22.69 -14.52 -18.47
CA CYS A 351 -24.09 -14.69 -18.09
C CYS A 351 -24.74 -13.69 -17.11
N CYS A 352 -25.59 -12.82 -17.64
CA CYS A 352 -26.75 -12.28 -16.93
C CYS A 352 -27.98 -12.33 -17.87
N THR A 353 -28.69 -13.47 -17.90
CA THR A 353 -29.89 -13.62 -18.75
C THR A 353 -30.91 -14.62 -18.16
N ASN A 354 -31.09 -14.63 -16.83
CA ASN A 354 -32.23 -15.28 -16.19
C ASN A 354 -33.40 -14.29 -16.07
N SER A 355 -34.18 -14.17 -17.13
CA SER A 355 -35.55 -13.63 -17.07
C SER A 355 -36.35 -14.13 -18.27
N VAL A 356 -37.03 -15.27 -18.10
CA VAL A 356 -38.07 -15.76 -19.01
C VAL A 356 -39.28 -16.09 -18.16
N CYS A 357 -40.39 -15.42 -18.42
CA CYS A 357 -41.63 -15.59 -17.67
C CYS A 357 -42.27 -16.95 -17.96
N LEU A 358 -42.85 -17.60 -16.94
CA LEU A 358 -43.71 -18.77 -17.12
C LEU A 358 -44.90 -18.75 -16.14
N ALA A 359 -45.95 -17.99 -16.48
CA ALA A 359 -47.23 -18.01 -15.77
C ALA A 359 -48.38 -17.54 -16.68
N ALA A 360 -49.55 -18.17 -16.52
CA ALA A 360 -50.84 -17.93 -17.19
C ALA A 360 -50.89 -18.14 -18.73
N GLY A 361 -51.94 -18.84 -19.22
CA GLY A 361 -52.19 -18.94 -20.67
C GLY A 361 -52.89 -20.21 -21.21
N LEU A 362 -53.32 -21.17 -20.38
CA LEU A 362 -54.14 -22.30 -20.84
C LEU A 362 -55.62 -21.87 -20.98
N ALA A 363 -56.30 -22.32 -22.04
CA ALA A 363 -57.67 -21.94 -22.37
C ALA A 363 -58.52 -23.16 -22.74
N ARG A 364 -59.77 -23.15 -22.22
CA ARG A 364 -60.75 -24.25 -22.18
C ARG A 364 -60.43 -25.32 -21.14
#